data_AF-A0AAV2NFY0-F1
#
_entry.id   AF-A0AAV2NFY0-F1
#
_cell.length_a   1.000
_cell.length_b   1.000
_cell.length_c   1.000
_cell.angle_alpha   90.00
_cell.angle_beta   90.00
_cell.angle_gamma   90.00
#
_symmetry.space_group_name_H-M   'P 1'
#
loop_
_entity.id
_entity.type
_entity.pdbx_description
1 polymer ?
#
loop_
_entity_poly.entity_id
_entity_poly.type
_entity_poly.pdbx_seq_one_letter_code
_entity_poly.pdbx_strand_id
1 'polypeptide(L)'
;MPRSALPCIKLPSFSGDYPSWRPFYDLFASLIRDNPALTNVERMHYLKTCVTGEAARLVGNLSISGDNFSIAWNLLVSRYENKRFLIAAQLDRITNLKPLKRKNAQGLRTLLITISEATAALRVLGCAVNSWDPLLLYHIVKLLDSESREAWEVKLGSSTTYPTFTQFEEFLIGRTRAMENLGLTTPQGTPAIASSGKYRTKVAAHVAASASNPNLPACPLCGSSHHLARCERYQSKTANHRRDIVIKHRRCFNCLASHPAKKCNSVKRCLKCGKKHHTSIHEIYRESSATHSPGTPAKKTANQSEEKSDPPAPVV
;
A
#
# COMPACT_ATOMS: atom_id res chain seq x y z
N MET A 1 7.27 25.89 37.78
CA MET A 1 6.73 25.47 36.47
C MET A 1 5.99 24.16 36.68
N PRO A 2 4.65 24.09 36.57
CA PRO A 2 3.95 22.83 36.75
C PRO A 2 4.23 21.92 35.56
N ARG A 3 4.73 20.71 35.84
CA ARG A 3 4.80 19.62 34.86
C ARG A 3 3.38 19.38 34.35
N SER A 4 3.18 19.55 33.04
CA SER A 4 1.97 19.13 32.34
C SER A 4 1.60 17.71 32.77
N ALA A 5 0.41 17.55 33.37
CA ALA A 5 -0.05 16.27 33.91
C ALA A 5 -0.25 15.28 32.76
N LEU A 6 0.71 14.36 32.60
CA LEU A 6 0.54 13.18 31.76
C LEU A 6 -0.62 12.34 32.33
N PRO A 7 -1.41 11.68 31.47
CA PRO A 7 -2.50 10.82 31.93
C PRO A 7 -1.97 9.74 32.88
N CYS A 8 -2.71 9.49 33.97
CA CYS A 8 -2.34 8.50 34.97
C CYS A 8 -2.25 7.10 34.34
N ILE A 9 -1.12 6.44 34.51
CA ILE A 9 -0.89 5.09 34.00
C ILE A 9 -1.72 4.13 34.84
N LYS A 10 -2.71 3.47 34.22
CA LYS A 10 -3.52 2.44 34.89
C LYS A 10 -2.69 1.18 35.08
N LEU A 11 -2.88 0.51 36.23
CA LEU A 11 -2.26 -0.78 36.48
C LEU A 11 -2.76 -1.82 35.47
N PRO A 12 -1.85 -2.63 34.90
CA PRO A 12 -2.22 -3.65 33.93
C PRO A 12 -2.95 -4.81 34.61
N SER A 13 -3.85 -5.47 33.89
CA SER A 13 -4.45 -6.73 34.34
C SER A 13 -3.90 -7.91 33.55
N PHE A 14 -3.73 -9.06 34.21
CA PHE A 14 -3.16 -10.26 33.61
C PHE A 14 -3.97 -11.50 33.96
N SER A 15 -4.46 -12.21 32.94
CA SER A 15 -5.36 -13.36 33.12
C SER A 15 -4.67 -14.73 33.09
N GLY A 16 -3.41 -14.77 32.64
CA GLY A 16 -2.64 -15.99 32.40
C GLY A 16 -2.33 -16.27 30.92
N ASP A 17 -2.63 -15.35 30.00
CA ASP A 17 -2.34 -15.53 28.58
C ASP A 17 -0.87 -15.18 28.25
N TYR A 18 -0.15 -16.13 27.65
CA TYR A 18 1.28 -15.96 27.35
C TYR A 18 1.65 -14.70 26.53
N PRO A 19 0.87 -14.27 25.51
CA PRO A 19 1.22 -13.08 24.74
C PRO A 19 1.19 -11.78 25.55
N SER A 20 0.31 -11.64 26.56
CA SER A 20 0.25 -10.43 27.39
C SER A 20 1.21 -10.45 28.59
N TRP A 21 1.85 -11.59 28.88
CA TRP A 21 2.78 -11.72 30.00
C TRP A 21 3.89 -10.68 29.95
N ARG A 22 4.50 -10.45 28.78
CA ARG A 22 5.61 -9.50 28.62
C ARG A 22 5.21 -8.05 28.90
N PRO A 23 4.20 -7.48 28.21
CA PRO A 23 3.71 -6.15 28.52
C PRO A 23 3.30 -5.97 29.99
N PHE A 24 2.64 -6.98 30.58
CA PHE A 24 2.27 -6.96 32.00
C PHE A 24 3.51 -6.92 32.90
N TYR A 25 4.46 -7.84 32.67
CA TYR A 25 5.68 -7.96 33.46
C TYR A 25 6.47 -6.66 33.45
N ASP A 26 6.73 -6.07 32.27
CA ASP A 26 7.54 -4.86 32.14
C ASP A 26 6.88 -3.66 32.85
N LEU A 27 5.56 -3.50 32.66
CA LEU A 27 4.82 -2.38 33.26
C LEU A 27 4.65 -2.54 34.78
N PHE A 28 4.30 -3.74 35.25
CA PHE A 28 4.17 -4.03 36.68
C PHE A 28 5.54 -3.95 37.39
N ALA A 29 6.59 -4.45 36.74
CA ALA A 29 7.95 -4.34 37.24
C ALA A 29 8.34 -2.88 37.47
N SER A 30 8.16 -2.04 36.45
CA SER A 30 8.52 -0.62 36.47
C SER A 30 7.71 0.18 37.50
N LEU A 31 6.40 -0.07 37.62
CA LEU A 31 5.52 0.73 38.48
C LEU A 31 5.48 0.26 39.95
N ILE A 32 5.58 -1.06 40.18
CA ILE A 32 5.31 -1.67 41.49
C ILE A 32 6.53 -2.40 42.05
N ARG A 33 7.12 -3.34 41.29
CA ARG A 33 8.21 -4.18 41.80
C ARG A 33 9.47 -3.36 42.10
N ASP A 34 9.89 -2.55 41.13
CA ASP A 34 11.16 -1.81 41.16
C ASP A 34 10.99 -0.42 41.80
N ASN A 35 9.77 -0.08 42.25
CA ASN A 35 9.49 1.17 42.94
C ASN A 35 9.95 1.11 44.41
N PRO A 36 10.93 1.93 44.83
CA PRO A 36 11.49 1.87 46.17
C PRO A 36 10.55 2.40 47.27
N ALA A 37 9.49 3.14 46.89
CA ALA A 37 8.54 3.70 47.85
C ALA A 37 7.52 2.67 48.37
N LEU A 38 7.42 1.49 47.74
CA LEU A 38 6.45 0.46 48.10
C LEU A 38 7.10 -0.65 48.93
N THR A 39 6.39 -1.11 49.93
CA THR A 39 6.72 -2.31 50.72
C THR A 39 6.33 -3.59 49.97
N ASN A 40 6.95 -4.72 50.32
CA ASN A 40 6.57 -6.00 49.71
C ASN A 40 5.11 -6.40 49.98
N VAL A 41 4.53 -5.97 51.11
CA VAL A 41 3.12 -6.21 51.43
C VAL A 41 2.22 -5.45 50.45
N GLU A 42 2.51 -4.17 50.19
CA GLU A 42 1.77 -3.36 49.20
C GLU A 42 1.94 -3.94 47.80
N ARG A 43 3.16 -4.36 47.42
CA ARG A 43 3.41 -5.04 46.14
C ARG A 43 2.58 -6.32 45.99
N MET A 44 2.47 -7.13 47.05
CA MET A 44 1.63 -8.34 47.06
C MET A 44 0.14 -8.01 46.91
N HIS A 45 -0.32 -6.95 47.59
CA HIS A 45 -1.70 -6.47 47.45
C HIS A 45 -1.99 -6.03 46.01
N TYR A 46 -1.13 -5.20 45.41
CA TYR A 46 -1.26 -4.79 44.00
C TYR A 46 -1.15 -5.98 43.04
N LEU A 47 -0.28 -6.95 43.31
CA LEU A 47 -0.16 -8.14 42.48
C LEU A 47 -1.49 -8.90 42.44
N LYS A 48 -2.10 -9.15 43.61
CA LYS A 48 -3.39 -9.85 43.73
C LYS A 48 -4.56 -9.11 43.07
N THR A 49 -4.55 -7.78 43.02
CA THR A 49 -5.60 -7.01 42.34
C THR A 49 -5.41 -6.96 40.82
N CYS A 50 -4.18 -7.09 40.34
CA CYS A 50 -3.86 -7.04 38.92
C CYS A 50 -4.01 -8.41 38.22
N VAL A 51 -3.78 -9.51 38.92
CA VAL A 51 -3.93 -10.86 38.35
C VAL A 51 -5.40 -11.33 38.40
N THR A 52 -5.85 -11.96 37.35
CA THR A 52 -7.18 -12.55 37.20
C THR A 52 -7.06 -13.97 36.61
N GLY A 53 -8.17 -14.70 36.49
CA GLY A 53 -8.21 -15.99 35.79
C GLY A 53 -7.24 -17.04 36.36
N GLU A 54 -6.48 -17.70 35.47
CA GLU A 54 -5.53 -18.75 35.85
C GLU A 54 -4.37 -18.19 36.68
N ALA A 55 -3.89 -16.98 36.34
CA ALA A 55 -2.81 -16.32 37.06
C ALA A 55 -3.20 -16.03 38.52
N ALA A 56 -4.44 -15.59 38.77
CA ALA A 56 -4.95 -15.40 40.13
C ALA A 56 -5.05 -16.72 40.90
N ARG A 57 -5.47 -17.81 40.25
CA ARG A 57 -5.53 -19.14 40.87
C ARG A 57 -4.14 -19.63 41.29
N LEU A 58 -3.11 -19.33 40.50
CA LEU A 58 -1.72 -19.73 40.79
C LEU A 58 -1.18 -19.12 42.09
N VAL A 59 -1.53 -17.86 42.38
CA VAL A 59 -1.07 -17.13 43.57
C VAL A 59 -2.15 -17.00 44.66
N GLY A 60 -3.32 -17.60 44.44
CA GLY A 60 -4.51 -17.42 45.28
C GLY A 60 -4.29 -17.83 46.74
N ASN A 61 -3.60 -18.97 46.94
CA ASN A 61 -3.34 -19.57 48.25
C ASN A 61 -2.30 -18.82 49.08
N LEU A 62 -1.59 -17.84 48.51
CA LEU A 62 -0.60 -17.05 49.22
C LEU A 62 -1.28 -15.89 49.96
N SER A 63 -1.07 -15.77 51.26
CA SER A 63 -1.58 -14.62 52.03
C SER A 63 -0.89 -13.31 51.61
N ILE A 64 -1.55 -12.17 51.83
CA ILE A 64 -0.98 -10.84 51.57
C ILE A 64 0.09 -10.58 52.65
N SER A 65 1.32 -10.96 52.36
CA SER A 65 2.49 -10.79 53.20
C SER A 65 3.70 -10.43 52.33
N GLY A 66 4.68 -9.74 52.93
CA GLY A 66 5.89 -9.31 52.23
C GLY A 66 6.74 -10.48 51.75
N ASP A 67 6.85 -11.54 52.55
CA ASP A 67 7.62 -12.75 52.20
C ASP A 67 7.00 -13.49 51.01
N ASN A 68 5.68 -13.44 50.91
CA ASN A 68 4.92 -14.10 49.86
C ASN A 68 4.97 -13.36 48.51
N PHE A 69 5.32 -12.08 48.47
CA PHE A 69 5.45 -11.34 47.21
C PHE A 69 6.49 -11.98 46.30
N SER A 70 7.70 -12.21 46.83
CA SER A 70 8.80 -12.81 46.08
C SER A 70 8.43 -14.21 45.56
N ILE A 71 7.73 -15.00 46.38
CA ILE A 71 7.26 -16.34 46.02
C ILE A 71 6.22 -16.25 44.90
N ALA A 72 5.18 -15.41 45.07
CA ALA A 72 4.12 -15.22 44.10
C ALA A 72 4.67 -14.73 42.75
N TRP A 73 5.59 -13.76 42.79
CA TRP A 73 6.22 -13.21 41.61
C TRP A 73 7.06 -14.27 40.88
N ASN A 74 7.88 -15.03 41.62
CA ASN A 74 8.69 -16.10 41.04
C ASN A 74 7.85 -17.25 40.48
N LEU A 75 6.69 -17.57 41.08
CA LEU A 75 5.75 -18.54 40.52
C LEU A 75 5.17 -18.07 39.18
N LEU A 76 4.73 -16.81 39.10
CA LEU A 76 4.22 -16.23 37.85
C LEU A 76 5.31 -16.18 36.78
N VAL A 77 6.52 -15.74 37.14
CA VAL A 77 7.68 -15.79 36.25
C VAL A 77 7.92 -17.23 35.81
N SER A 78 8.12 -18.19 36.71
CA SER A 78 8.38 -19.57 36.31
C SER A 78 7.31 -20.18 35.39
N ARG A 79 6.04 -19.79 35.56
CA ARG A 79 4.91 -20.32 34.78
C ARG A 79 4.74 -19.65 33.42
N TYR A 80 4.97 -18.34 33.33
CA TYR A 80 4.63 -17.50 32.18
C TYR A 80 5.85 -16.92 31.45
N GLU A 81 7.02 -16.83 32.11
CA GLU A 81 8.35 -16.53 31.56
C GLU A 81 8.94 -17.71 30.78
N ASN A 82 8.12 -18.39 29.96
CA ASN A 82 8.61 -19.51 29.18
C ASN A 82 9.36 -18.99 27.94
N LYS A 83 10.66 -18.68 28.11
CA LYS A 83 11.52 -18.22 27.02
C LYS A 83 11.50 -19.17 25.82
N ARG A 84 11.44 -20.49 26.05
CA ARG A 84 11.35 -21.49 24.97
C ARG A 84 10.07 -21.32 24.17
N PHE A 85 8.92 -21.14 24.82
CA PHE A 85 7.65 -20.90 24.15
C PHE A 85 7.65 -19.57 23.39
N LEU A 86 8.18 -18.50 23.99
CA LEU A 86 8.27 -17.20 23.34
C LEU A 86 9.17 -17.23 22.10
N ILE A 87 10.32 -17.93 22.18
CA ILE A 87 11.22 -18.15 21.04
C ILE A 87 10.49 -18.95 19.96
N ALA A 88 9.87 -20.08 20.32
CA ALA A 88 9.12 -20.91 19.37
C ALA A 88 8.02 -20.10 18.66
N ALA A 89 7.26 -19.27 19.39
CA ALA A 89 6.23 -18.42 18.81
C ALA A 89 6.79 -17.40 17.80
N GLN A 90 7.96 -16.80 18.07
CA GLN A 90 8.60 -15.90 17.10
C GLN A 90 9.15 -16.65 15.88
N LEU A 91 9.71 -17.85 16.09
CA LEU A 91 10.15 -18.71 14.99
C LEU A 91 8.96 -19.13 14.12
N ASP A 92 7.84 -19.53 14.71
CA ASP A 92 6.61 -19.87 14.02
C ASP A 92 6.05 -18.68 13.22
N ARG A 93 6.17 -17.45 13.73
CA ARG A 93 5.81 -16.24 12.96
C ARG A 93 6.65 -16.08 11.69
N ILE A 94 7.93 -16.45 11.72
CA ILE A 94 8.84 -16.38 10.57
C ILE A 94 8.57 -17.55 9.61
N THR A 95 8.51 -18.78 10.12
CA THR A 95 8.43 -19.99 9.30
C THR A 95 7.06 -20.21 8.66
N ASN A 96 5.97 -19.72 9.28
CA ASN A 96 4.62 -19.83 8.74
C ASN A 96 4.22 -18.68 7.79
N LEU A 97 5.15 -17.78 7.45
CA LEU A 97 4.90 -16.76 6.44
C LEU A 97 4.52 -17.43 5.11
N LYS A 98 3.43 -16.94 4.51
CA LYS A 98 2.92 -17.51 3.26
C LYS A 98 3.69 -16.96 2.06
N PRO A 99 4.10 -17.81 1.11
CA PRO A 99 4.72 -17.34 -0.14
C PRO A 99 3.82 -16.37 -0.90
N LEU A 100 4.41 -15.28 -1.37
CA LEU A 100 3.76 -14.28 -2.20
C LEU A 100 3.62 -14.82 -3.62
N LYS A 101 2.38 -15.14 -4.02
CA LYS A 101 2.10 -15.70 -5.35
C LYS A 101 2.21 -14.68 -6.48
N ARG A 102 2.08 -13.39 -6.17
CA ARG A 102 2.03 -12.30 -7.13
C ARG A 102 2.71 -11.07 -6.54
N LYS A 103 3.15 -10.20 -7.44
CA LYS A 103 3.72 -8.90 -7.15
C LYS A 103 2.76 -8.06 -6.27
N ASN A 104 3.05 -7.94 -4.97
CA ASN A 104 2.21 -7.23 -4.01
C ASN A 104 3.05 -6.42 -3.01
N ALA A 105 3.00 -5.08 -3.09
CA ALA A 105 3.74 -4.17 -2.21
C ALA A 105 3.33 -4.35 -0.73
N GLN A 106 2.04 -4.49 -0.47
CA GLN A 106 1.53 -4.70 0.88
C GLN A 106 2.00 -6.04 1.45
N GLY A 107 2.06 -7.07 0.61
CA GLY A 107 2.59 -8.38 0.97
C GLY A 107 4.08 -8.32 1.34
N LEU A 108 4.90 -7.66 0.52
CA LEU A 108 6.32 -7.46 0.79
C LEU A 108 6.56 -6.66 2.08
N ARG A 109 5.78 -5.59 2.30
CA ARG A 109 5.85 -4.79 3.52
C ARG A 109 5.48 -5.60 4.77
N THR A 110 4.39 -6.36 4.71
CA THR A 110 3.93 -7.19 5.82
C THR A 110 4.96 -8.26 6.18
N LEU A 111 5.55 -8.90 5.16
CA LEU A 111 6.63 -9.86 5.31
C LEU A 111 7.84 -9.22 6.00
N LEU A 112 8.30 -8.06 5.52
CA LEU A 112 9.45 -7.36 6.11
C LEU A 112 9.19 -6.98 7.57
N ILE A 113 8.05 -6.36 7.87
CA ILE A 113 7.67 -5.97 9.24
C ILE A 113 7.66 -7.19 10.16
N THR A 114 7.03 -8.29 9.73
CA THR A 114 6.92 -9.49 10.56
C THR A 114 8.29 -10.06 10.91
N ILE A 115 9.21 -10.09 9.95
CA ILE A 115 10.57 -10.63 10.15
C ILE A 115 11.39 -9.69 11.04
N SER A 116 11.38 -8.38 10.77
CA SER A 116 12.13 -7.40 11.56
C SER A 116 11.65 -7.38 13.02
N GLU A 117 10.33 -7.44 13.25
CA GLU A 117 9.78 -7.56 14.61
C GLU A 117 10.15 -8.88 15.30
N ALA A 118 10.01 -10.01 14.60
CA ALA A 118 10.29 -11.32 15.18
C ALA A 118 11.78 -11.49 15.52
N THR A 119 12.68 -11.04 14.63
CA THR A 119 14.13 -11.07 14.87
C THR A 119 14.54 -10.12 16.00
N ALA A 120 13.94 -8.94 16.09
CA ALA A 120 14.15 -8.03 17.23
C ALA A 120 13.69 -8.66 18.56
N ALA A 121 12.50 -9.28 18.58
CA ALA A 121 12.00 -9.98 19.76
C ALA A 121 12.91 -11.17 20.17
N LEU A 122 13.41 -11.95 19.20
CA LEU A 122 14.37 -13.03 19.45
C LEU A 122 15.68 -12.52 20.06
N ARG A 123 16.18 -11.36 19.59
CA ARG A 123 17.37 -10.73 20.17
C ARG A 123 17.15 -10.33 21.63
N VAL A 124 15.99 -9.74 21.95
CA VAL A 124 15.62 -9.39 23.33
C VAL A 124 15.50 -10.65 24.22
N LEU A 125 15.07 -11.78 23.66
CA LEU A 125 15.00 -13.07 24.35
C LEU A 125 16.39 -13.75 24.52
N GLY A 126 17.47 -13.13 24.02
CA GLY A 126 18.84 -13.61 24.15
C GLY A 126 19.33 -14.53 23.02
N CYS A 127 18.60 -14.60 21.91
CA CYS A 127 19.05 -15.37 20.74
C CYS A 127 20.09 -14.59 19.94
N ALA A 128 21.16 -15.27 19.52
CA ALA A 128 22.21 -14.71 18.67
C ALA A 128 21.77 -14.67 17.19
N VAL A 129 20.85 -13.77 16.85
CA VAL A 129 20.23 -13.69 15.51
C VAL A 129 21.17 -13.10 14.44
N ASN A 130 22.26 -12.44 14.84
CA ASN A 130 23.14 -11.69 13.94
C ASN A 130 23.89 -12.58 12.92
N SER A 131 24.00 -13.87 13.18
CA SER A 131 24.65 -14.83 12.27
C SER A 131 23.66 -15.60 11.39
N TRP A 132 22.37 -15.28 11.44
CA TRP A 132 21.33 -16.06 10.79
C TRP A 132 21.11 -15.68 9.32
N ASP A 133 21.81 -14.65 8.82
CA ASP A 133 21.64 -14.11 7.47
C ASP A 133 21.57 -15.20 6.38
N PRO A 134 22.46 -16.22 6.34
CA PRO A 134 22.37 -17.28 5.33
C PRO A 134 21.07 -18.09 5.36
N LEU A 135 20.63 -18.52 6.55
CA LEU A 135 19.42 -19.34 6.69
C LEU A 135 18.16 -18.50 6.53
N LEU A 136 18.17 -17.31 7.13
CA LEU A 136 17.05 -16.38 7.15
C LEU A 136 16.78 -15.88 5.73
N LEU A 137 17.79 -15.39 5.01
CA LEU A 137 17.60 -14.92 3.64
C LEU A 137 17.24 -16.05 2.68
N TYR A 138 17.88 -17.22 2.80
CA TYR A 138 17.50 -18.37 1.98
C TYR A 138 16.02 -18.74 2.16
N HIS A 139 15.51 -18.69 3.39
CA HIS A 139 14.10 -18.92 3.67
C HIS A 139 13.21 -17.81 3.09
N ILE A 140 13.54 -16.54 3.35
CA ILE A 140 12.69 -15.40 2.97
C ILE A 140 12.64 -15.20 1.46
N VAL A 141 13.76 -15.37 0.76
CA VAL A 141 13.81 -15.23 -0.71
C VAL A 141 12.88 -16.23 -1.40
N LYS A 142 12.68 -17.43 -0.82
CA LYS A 142 11.69 -18.41 -1.31
C LYS A 142 10.24 -17.97 -1.12
N LEU A 143 9.97 -17.04 -0.20
CA LEU A 143 8.65 -16.48 0.04
C LEU A 143 8.31 -15.35 -0.93
N LEU A 144 9.29 -14.81 -1.66
CA LEU A 144 9.06 -13.75 -2.63
C LEU A 144 8.38 -14.28 -3.90
N ASP A 145 7.61 -13.41 -4.55
CA ASP A 145 7.11 -13.71 -5.89
C ASP A 145 8.26 -13.73 -6.90
N SER A 146 8.05 -14.38 -8.05
CA SER A 146 9.11 -14.59 -9.05
C SER A 146 9.76 -13.28 -9.52
N GLU A 147 8.99 -12.20 -9.68
CA GLU A 147 9.51 -10.91 -10.15
C GLU A 147 10.34 -10.22 -9.06
N SER A 148 9.93 -10.35 -7.79
CA SER A 148 10.69 -9.83 -6.65
C SER A 148 11.97 -10.59 -6.40
N ARG A 149 11.96 -11.92 -6.60
CA ARG A 149 13.15 -12.74 -6.51
C ARG A 149 14.14 -12.44 -7.64
N GLU A 150 13.68 -12.32 -8.89
CA GLU A 150 14.55 -11.92 -10.00
C GLU A 150 15.19 -10.55 -9.77
N ALA A 151 14.40 -9.55 -9.33
CA ALA A 151 14.92 -8.22 -9.02
C ALA A 151 15.94 -8.22 -7.88
N TRP A 152 15.83 -9.16 -6.93
CA TRP A 152 16.81 -9.35 -5.87
C TRP A 152 18.13 -9.86 -6.43
N GLU A 153 18.10 -10.93 -7.24
CA GLU A 153 19.30 -11.48 -7.88
C GLU A 153 19.99 -10.45 -8.79
N VAL A 154 19.21 -9.67 -9.55
CA VAL A 154 19.75 -8.57 -10.38
C VAL A 154 20.45 -7.51 -9.52
N LYS A 155 19.93 -7.20 -8.31
CA LYS A 155 20.58 -6.24 -7.40
C LYS A 155 21.89 -6.78 -6.83
N LEU A 156 22.00 -8.10 -6.60
CA LEU A 156 23.24 -8.73 -6.16
C LEU A 156 24.31 -8.75 -7.27
N GLY A 157 23.87 -8.79 -8.53
CA GLY A 157 24.76 -8.69 -9.69
C GLY A 157 25.76 -9.85 -9.75
N SER A 158 27.04 -9.54 -9.95
CA SER A 158 28.13 -10.54 -10.01
C SER A 158 28.77 -10.84 -8.66
N SER A 159 28.19 -10.38 -7.55
CA SER A 159 28.73 -10.64 -6.22
C SER A 159 28.69 -12.13 -5.90
N THR A 160 29.80 -12.67 -5.40
CA THR A 160 29.92 -14.07 -4.95
C THR A 160 29.79 -14.22 -3.43
N THR A 161 29.70 -13.11 -2.70
CA THR A 161 29.53 -13.10 -1.25
C THR A 161 28.06 -13.18 -0.88
N TYR A 162 27.73 -13.96 0.17
CA TYR A 162 26.35 -14.06 0.63
C TYR A 162 25.86 -12.72 1.20
N PRO A 163 24.67 -12.23 0.81
CA PRO A 163 24.16 -10.93 1.27
C PRO A 163 23.80 -10.93 2.76
N THR A 164 23.78 -9.74 3.35
CA THR A 164 23.33 -9.54 4.74
C THR A 164 21.84 -9.25 4.81
N PHE A 165 21.22 -9.48 5.98
CA PHE A 165 19.80 -9.16 6.16
C PHE A 165 19.52 -7.66 5.96
N THR A 166 20.44 -6.79 6.35
CA THR A 166 20.35 -5.34 6.13
C THR A 166 20.29 -4.98 4.63
N GLN A 167 21.14 -5.58 3.79
CA GLN A 167 21.11 -5.35 2.34
C GLN A 167 19.77 -5.78 1.71
N PHE A 168 19.21 -6.88 2.22
CA PHE A 168 17.92 -7.39 1.80
C PHE A 168 16.75 -6.51 2.25
N GLU A 169 16.79 -6.02 3.49
CA GLU A 169 15.81 -5.05 4.02
C GLU A 169 15.79 -3.76 3.18
N GLU A 170 16.95 -3.19 2.88
CA GLU A 170 17.06 -2.00 2.01
C GLU A 170 16.48 -2.26 0.62
N PHE A 171 16.72 -3.44 0.06
CA PHE A 171 16.11 -3.85 -1.20
C PHE A 171 14.59 -3.91 -1.11
N LEU A 172 14.03 -4.60 -0.12
CA LEU A 172 12.58 -4.72 0.02
C LEU A 172 11.91 -3.37 0.26
N ILE A 173 12.52 -2.48 1.05
CA ILE A 173 12.04 -1.11 1.24
C ILE A 173 12.04 -0.37 -0.10
N GLY A 174 13.16 -0.40 -0.84
CA GLY A 174 13.27 0.25 -2.14
C GLY A 174 12.26 -0.28 -3.15
N ARG A 175 12.08 -1.59 -3.20
CA ARG A 175 11.12 -2.26 -4.09
C ARG A 175 9.68 -1.91 -3.73
N THR A 176 9.33 -1.93 -2.45
CA THR A 176 7.98 -1.56 -1.98
C THR A 176 7.66 -0.12 -2.36
N ARG A 177 8.58 0.83 -2.10
CA ARG A 177 8.45 2.24 -2.51
C ARG A 177 8.28 2.41 -4.02
N ALA A 178 9.10 1.70 -4.81
CA ALA A 178 8.98 1.73 -6.27
C ALA A 178 7.60 1.24 -6.74
N MET A 179 7.08 0.17 -6.14
CA MET A 179 5.76 -0.36 -6.47
C MET A 179 4.62 0.57 -6.08
N GLU A 180 4.71 1.23 -4.93
CA GLU A 180 3.75 2.23 -4.47
C GLU A 180 3.74 3.45 -5.39
N ASN A 181 4.91 3.98 -5.74
CA ASN A 181 5.05 5.13 -6.64
C ASN A 181 4.55 4.85 -8.06
N LEU A 182 4.77 3.64 -8.56
CA LEU A 182 4.33 3.22 -9.89
C LEU A 182 2.86 2.75 -9.92
N GLY A 183 2.18 2.70 -8.77
CA GLY A 183 0.79 2.23 -8.68
C GLY A 183 0.59 0.76 -9.10
N LEU A 184 1.64 -0.07 -8.95
CA LEU A 184 1.67 -1.45 -9.44
C LEU A 184 1.04 -2.47 -8.47
N THR A 185 0.29 -2.01 -7.46
CA THR A 185 -0.46 -2.90 -6.57
C THR A 185 -1.59 -3.56 -7.33
N THR A 186 -1.54 -4.87 -7.51
CA THR A 186 -2.67 -5.64 -8.01
C THR A 186 -3.81 -5.54 -6.97
N PRO A 187 -5.05 -5.20 -7.35
CA PRO A 187 -6.17 -5.27 -6.42
C PRO A 187 -6.35 -6.74 -6.01
N GLN A 188 -6.14 -7.04 -4.73
CA GLN A 188 -6.47 -8.35 -4.17
C GLN A 188 -7.95 -8.32 -3.81
N GLY A 189 -8.75 -9.11 -4.53
CA GLY A 189 -10.20 -9.15 -4.39
C GLY A 189 -10.65 -9.68 -3.02
N THR A 190 -11.60 -8.97 -2.43
CA THR A 190 -12.58 -9.50 -1.49
C THR A 190 -13.87 -9.86 -2.25
N PRO A 191 -14.62 -10.91 -1.88
CA PRO A 191 -15.95 -11.15 -2.42
C PRO A 191 -16.95 -10.18 -1.78
N ALA A 192 -17.63 -9.43 -2.64
CA ALA A 192 -18.93 -8.74 -2.51
C ALA A 192 -19.36 -8.15 -1.15
N ILE A 193 -19.47 -6.81 -1.10
CA ILE A 193 -20.75 -6.15 -0.79
C ILE A 193 -20.97 -5.06 -1.84
N ALA A 194 -22.12 -5.14 -2.50
CA ALA A 194 -22.57 -4.13 -3.45
C ALA A 194 -22.80 -2.79 -2.74
N SER A 195 -22.16 -1.73 -3.22
CA SER A 195 -22.74 -0.39 -3.21
C SER A 195 -21.97 0.52 -4.16
N SER A 196 -22.78 1.21 -4.96
CA SER A 196 -22.50 2.22 -5.97
C SER A 196 -21.34 3.19 -5.70
N GLY A 197 -20.55 3.41 -6.76
CA GLY A 197 -20.31 4.78 -7.20
C GLY A 197 -18.93 5.40 -6.93
N LYS A 198 -18.24 5.63 -8.05
CA LYS A 198 -17.32 6.75 -8.37
C LYS A 198 -15.81 6.55 -8.12
N TYR A 199 -15.16 6.28 -9.26
CA TYR A 199 -13.93 6.88 -9.76
C TYR A 199 -12.70 6.94 -8.84
N ARG A 200 -11.66 6.19 -9.22
CA ARG A 200 -10.32 6.77 -9.31
C ARG A 200 -9.49 6.14 -10.45
N THR A 201 -9.15 7.02 -11.37
CA THR A 201 -8.18 6.91 -12.45
C THR A 201 -6.76 6.75 -11.92
N LYS A 202 -5.91 6.07 -12.70
CA LYS A 202 -4.49 6.38 -13.02
C LYS A 202 -3.97 5.22 -13.89
N VAL A 203 -3.80 5.39 -15.20
CA VAL A 203 -2.67 6.05 -15.87
C VAL A 203 -1.33 5.67 -15.22
N ALA A 204 -0.62 4.74 -15.86
CA ALA A 204 0.84 4.66 -15.79
C ALA A 204 1.38 4.59 -17.22
N ALA A 205 2.20 5.58 -17.55
CA ALA A 205 2.97 5.66 -18.78
C ALA A 205 4.20 4.74 -18.70
N HIS A 206 4.62 4.29 -19.87
CA HIS A 206 5.73 3.39 -20.16
C HIS A 206 7.10 3.99 -19.83
N VAL A 207 8.09 3.15 -19.51
CA VAL A 207 9.32 2.97 -20.33
C VAL A 207 9.87 1.55 -20.08
N ALA A 208 9.96 0.73 -21.12
CA ALA A 208 10.96 -0.34 -21.21
C ALA A 208 11.35 -0.46 -22.68
N ALA A 209 12.67 -0.45 -22.90
CA ALA A 209 13.32 -0.40 -24.19
C ALA A 209 12.90 -1.54 -25.13
N SER A 210 12.96 -1.22 -26.42
CA SER A 210 12.51 -2.01 -27.55
C SER A 210 13.14 -3.40 -27.62
N ALA A 211 12.37 -4.44 -27.28
CA ALA A 211 12.52 -5.73 -27.93
C ALA A 211 11.84 -5.64 -29.31
N SER A 212 12.63 -5.69 -30.37
CA SER A 212 12.20 -5.76 -31.76
C SER A 212 11.44 -7.06 -31.98
N ASN A 213 10.12 -7.01 -31.81
CA ASN A 213 9.24 -8.11 -32.20
C ASN A 213 9.00 -8.01 -33.72
N PRO A 214 9.44 -8.99 -34.53
CA PRO A 214 9.41 -8.92 -36.00
C PRO A 214 8.00 -8.89 -36.60
N ASN A 215 6.95 -9.12 -35.80
CA ASN A 215 5.55 -9.11 -36.24
C ASN A 215 4.80 -7.78 -36.00
N LEU A 216 5.46 -6.74 -35.48
CA LEU A 216 4.85 -5.42 -35.27
C LEU A 216 5.20 -4.47 -36.44
N PRO A 217 4.20 -3.82 -37.09
CA PRO A 217 4.46 -2.86 -38.14
C PRO A 217 5.42 -1.76 -37.68
N ALA A 218 6.39 -1.42 -38.53
CA ALA A 218 7.37 -0.37 -38.25
C ALA A 218 6.70 0.94 -37.85
N CYS A 219 7.23 1.58 -36.81
CA CYS A 219 6.73 2.86 -36.34
C CYS A 219 7.02 3.95 -37.39
N PRO A 220 6.00 4.70 -37.85
CA PRO A 220 6.15 5.66 -38.93
C PRO A 220 7.01 6.89 -38.59
N LEU A 221 7.38 7.08 -37.31
CA LEU A 221 8.18 8.23 -36.85
C LEU A 221 9.65 7.92 -36.59
N CYS A 222 10.00 6.67 -36.28
CA CYS A 222 11.36 6.28 -35.91
C CYS A 222 11.84 4.98 -36.56
N GLY A 223 10.99 4.30 -37.33
CA GLY A 223 11.36 3.07 -38.05
C GLY A 223 11.41 1.79 -37.20
N SER A 224 11.47 1.89 -35.86
CA SER A 224 11.55 0.71 -34.97
C SER A 224 10.21 -0.03 -34.83
N SER A 225 10.25 -1.33 -34.53
CA SER A 225 9.07 -2.19 -34.35
C SER A 225 8.39 -1.98 -32.98
N HIS A 226 7.46 -1.03 -32.90
CA HIS A 226 6.59 -0.84 -31.75
C HIS A 226 5.27 -0.16 -32.12
N HIS A 227 4.28 -0.29 -31.23
CA HIS A 227 3.02 0.44 -31.36
C HIS A 227 3.23 1.95 -31.20
N LEU A 228 2.57 2.78 -32.03
CA LEU A 228 2.77 4.23 -32.05
C LEU A 228 2.58 4.90 -30.68
N ALA A 229 1.70 4.37 -29.81
CA ALA A 229 1.52 4.89 -28.46
C ALA A 229 2.77 4.75 -27.57
N ARG A 230 3.67 3.81 -27.90
CA ARG A 230 4.95 3.56 -27.19
C ARG A 230 6.14 4.29 -27.82
N CYS A 231 5.93 5.00 -28.93
CA CYS A 231 7.00 5.75 -29.59
C CYS A 231 7.36 7.01 -28.79
N GLU A 232 8.62 7.15 -28.39
CA GLU A 232 9.11 8.32 -27.67
C GLU A 232 8.96 9.61 -28.49
N ARG A 233 9.27 9.57 -29.80
CA ARG A 233 9.06 10.70 -30.73
C ARG A 233 7.59 11.10 -30.87
N TYR A 234 6.64 10.19 -30.59
CA TYR A 234 5.22 10.49 -30.57
C TYR A 234 4.79 11.07 -29.20
N GLN A 235 5.29 10.48 -28.11
CA GLN A 235 4.97 10.91 -26.75
C GLN A 235 5.55 12.28 -26.42
N SER A 236 6.68 12.69 -27.01
CA SER A 236 7.26 14.02 -26.80
C SER A 236 6.54 15.15 -27.53
N LYS A 237 5.60 14.86 -28.44
CA LYS A 237 4.85 15.87 -29.20
C LYS A 237 3.61 16.37 -28.46
N THR A 238 3.20 17.61 -28.73
CA THR A 238 1.95 18.18 -28.20
C THR A 238 0.71 17.49 -28.78
N ALA A 239 -0.46 17.65 -28.16
CA ALA A 239 -1.70 16.99 -28.61
C ALA A 239 -2.08 17.33 -30.06
N ASN A 240 -1.83 18.57 -30.50
CA ASN A 240 -2.03 19.04 -31.88
C ASN A 240 -1.13 18.26 -32.85
N HIS A 241 0.19 18.28 -32.61
CA HIS A 241 1.14 17.54 -33.43
C HIS A 241 0.88 16.02 -33.43
N ARG A 242 0.43 15.45 -32.31
CA ARG A 242 0.03 14.03 -32.24
C ARG A 242 -1.17 13.74 -33.14
N ARG A 243 -2.14 14.65 -33.25
CA ARG A 243 -3.28 14.52 -34.18
C ARG A 243 -2.82 14.58 -35.63
N ASP A 244 -1.95 15.53 -35.96
CA ASP A 244 -1.41 15.68 -37.32
C ASP A 244 -0.63 14.43 -37.75
N ILE A 245 0.14 13.84 -36.83
CA ILE A 245 0.82 12.56 -37.05
C ILE A 245 -0.19 11.43 -37.34
N VAL A 246 -1.29 11.36 -36.59
CA VAL A 246 -2.35 10.35 -36.78
C VAL A 246 -3.02 10.51 -38.15
N ILE A 247 -3.27 11.74 -38.58
CA ILE A 247 -3.82 12.06 -39.92
C ILE A 247 -2.81 11.70 -41.01
N LYS A 248 -1.59 12.25 -40.92
CA LYS A 248 -0.50 12.10 -41.90
C LYS A 248 -0.16 10.64 -42.16
N HIS A 249 -0.10 9.82 -41.10
CA HIS A 249 0.26 8.40 -41.19
C HIS A 249 -0.97 7.45 -41.19
N ARG A 250 -2.17 7.99 -41.44
CA ARG A 250 -3.43 7.23 -41.58
C ARG A 250 -3.65 6.21 -40.47
N ARG A 251 -3.43 6.61 -39.21
CA ARG A 251 -3.62 5.76 -38.03
C ARG A 251 -5.05 5.92 -37.49
N CYS A 252 -5.55 4.87 -36.84
CA CYS A 252 -6.85 4.91 -36.20
C CYS A 252 -6.87 5.92 -35.04
N PHE A 253 -7.79 6.88 -35.04
CA PHE A 253 -7.94 7.85 -33.95
C PHE A 253 -8.24 7.21 -32.58
N ASN A 254 -8.72 5.95 -32.53
CA ASN A 254 -9.05 5.26 -31.28
C ASN A 254 -7.88 4.43 -30.70
N CYS A 255 -7.24 3.61 -31.52
CA CYS A 255 -6.21 2.67 -31.07
C CYS A 255 -4.83 2.89 -31.69
N LEU A 256 -4.66 3.89 -32.55
CA LEU A 256 -3.40 4.25 -33.24
C LEU A 256 -2.80 3.15 -34.13
N ALA A 257 -3.55 2.08 -34.41
CA ALA A 257 -3.16 1.01 -35.33
C ALA A 257 -3.48 1.36 -36.80
N SER A 258 -2.99 0.55 -37.73
CA SER A 258 -3.12 0.76 -39.18
C SER A 258 -4.47 0.26 -39.72
N HIS A 259 -5.53 1.01 -39.45
CA HIS A 259 -6.86 0.80 -40.04
C HIS A 259 -7.74 2.05 -39.85
N PRO A 260 -8.83 2.20 -40.64
CA PRO A 260 -9.79 3.29 -40.43
C PRO A 260 -10.56 3.14 -39.11
N ALA A 261 -10.98 4.28 -38.52
CA ALA A 261 -11.73 4.29 -37.26
C ALA A 261 -13.06 3.52 -37.33
N LYS A 262 -13.70 3.46 -38.51
CA LYS A 262 -14.94 2.70 -38.73
C LYS A 262 -14.76 1.18 -38.58
N LYS A 263 -13.58 0.64 -38.88
CA LYS A 263 -13.24 -0.80 -38.77
C LYS A 263 -12.49 -1.12 -37.48
N CYS A 264 -12.63 -0.27 -36.46
CA CYS A 264 -11.90 -0.41 -35.21
C CYS A 264 -12.62 -1.36 -34.25
N ASN A 265 -12.03 -2.54 -34.02
CA ASN A 265 -12.54 -3.53 -33.06
C ASN A 265 -12.08 -3.25 -31.62
N SER A 266 -11.32 -2.17 -31.39
CA SER A 266 -10.84 -1.83 -30.05
C SER A 266 -12.00 -1.34 -29.18
N VAL A 267 -12.29 -2.10 -28.13
CA VAL A 267 -13.22 -1.71 -27.06
C VAL A 267 -12.70 -0.57 -26.18
N LYS A 268 -11.41 -0.23 -26.30
CA LYS A 268 -10.79 0.87 -25.54
C LYS A 268 -11.44 2.21 -25.92
N ARG A 269 -11.66 3.04 -24.90
CA ARG A 269 -12.23 4.38 -24.98
C ARG A 269 -11.30 5.37 -24.31
N CYS A 270 -11.46 6.66 -24.63
CA CYS A 270 -10.68 7.72 -24.01
C CYS A 270 -10.83 7.69 -22.48
N LEU A 271 -9.72 7.61 -21.74
CA LEU A 271 -9.75 7.56 -20.27
C LEU A 271 -10.19 8.88 -19.61
N LYS A 272 -10.22 9.98 -20.38
CA LYS A 272 -10.64 11.31 -19.89
C LYS A 272 -12.13 11.61 -20.12
N CYS A 273 -12.77 11.09 -21.19
CA CYS A 273 -14.19 11.39 -21.48
C CYS A 273 -15.03 10.22 -22.02
N GLY A 274 -14.49 9.00 -22.10
CA GLY A 274 -15.24 7.82 -22.54
C GLY A 274 -15.64 7.77 -24.02
N LYS A 275 -15.35 8.80 -24.82
CA LYS A 275 -15.60 8.82 -26.28
C LYS A 275 -14.59 7.93 -27.03
N LYS A 276 -14.92 7.53 -28.28
CA LYS A 276 -14.12 6.63 -29.14
C LYS A 276 -12.92 7.37 -29.78
N HIS A 277 -11.93 7.71 -28.96
CA HIS A 277 -10.62 8.23 -29.39
C HIS A 277 -9.52 7.87 -28.39
N HIS A 278 -8.28 7.93 -28.84
CA HIS A 278 -7.12 7.65 -28.01
C HIS A 278 -6.87 8.78 -27.01
N THR A 279 -6.54 8.44 -25.76
CA THR A 279 -6.36 9.41 -24.67
C THR A 279 -5.28 10.46 -24.97
N SER A 280 -4.25 10.13 -25.76
CA SER A 280 -3.14 11.04 -26.11
C SER A 280 -3.53 12.25 -26.96
N ILE A 281 -4.68 12.18 -27.67
CA ILE A 281 -5.21 13.26 -28.53
C ILE A 281 -6.46 13.91 -27.92
N HIS A 282 -6.78 13.60 -26.66
CA HIS A 282 -8.01 14.06 -26.01
C HIS A 282 -8.14 15.58 -25.95
N GLU A 283 -7.04 16.31 -25.71
CA GLU A 283 -7.09 17.77 -25.52
C GLU A 283 -7.71 18.49 -26.73
N ILE A 284 -7.55 17.94 -27.94
CA ILE A 284 -8.11 18.55 -29.15
C ILE A 284 -9.61 18.28 -29.29
N TYR A 285 -10.06 17.13 -28.81
CA TYR A 285 -11.50 16.83 -28.74
C TYR A 285 -12.21 17.65 -27.65
N ARG A 286 -11.47 18.17 -26.67
CA ARG A 286 -12.00 19.12 -25.67
C ARG A 286 -12.29 20.48 -26.31
N GLU A 287 -11.36 20.99 -27.11
CA GLU A 287 -11.51 22.26 -27.84
C GLU A 287 -12.60 22.20 -28.91
N SER A 288 -12.73 21.09 -29.66
CA SER A 288 -13.84 20.91 -30.61
C SER A 288 -15.22 20.73 -29.94
N SER A 289 -15.27 20.42 -28.64
CA SER A 289 -16.52 20.34 -27.87
C SER A 289 -16.91 21.69 -27.26
N ALA A 290 -15.94 22.58 -27.02
CA ALA A 290 -16.17 23.92 -26.46
C ALA A 290 -16.66 24.94 -27.50
N THR A 291 -16.63 24.59 -28.79
CA THR A 291 -17.18 25.38 -29.90
C THR A 291 -18.61 24.98 -30.28
N HIS A 292 -19.25 24.06 -29.55
CA HIS A 292 -20.67 23.72 -29.68
C HIS A 292 -21.33 23.72 -28.29
N SER A 293 -21.35 24.88 -27.64
CA SER A 293 -22.43 25.20 -26.72
C SER A 293 -23.51 25.91 -27.53
N PRO A 294 -24.74 25.37 -27.61
CA PRO A 294 -25.90 26.13 -28.04
C PRO A 294 -26.02 27.31 -27.08
N GLY A 295 -26.04 28.53 -27.63
CA GLY A 295 -26.35 29.72 -26.87
C GLY A 295 -27.65 29.50 -26.10
N THR A 296 -27.60 29.78 -24.81
CA THR A 296 -28.79 29.85 -23.95
C THR A 296 -29.83 30.74 -24.64
N PRO A 297 -31.07 30.29 -24.86
CA PRO A 297 -32.11 31.17 -25.36
C PRO A 297 -32.40 32.21 -24.28
N ALA A 298 -32.21 33.48 -24.60
CA ALA A 298 -32.76 34.57 -23.83
C ALA A 298 -34.28 34.36 -23.70
N LYS A 299 -34.78 34.36 -22.45
CA LYS A 299 -36.21 34.50 -22.17
C LYS A 299 -36.71 35.77 -22.85
N LYS A 300 -37.41 35.62 -23.96
CA LYS A 300 -38.33 36.64 -24.47
C LYS A 300 -39.70 36.34 -23.88
N THR A 301 -40.10 37.21 -22.97
CA THR A 301 -41.49 37.54 -22.66
C THR A 301 -42.23 37.82 -23.97
N ALA A 302 -43.33 37.10 -24.20
CA ALA A 302 -44.43 37.58 -25.04
C ALA A 302 -45.01 38.83 -24.36
N ASN A 303 -45.60 39.82 -25.01
CA ASN A 303 -46.21 39.94 -26.33
C ASN A 303 -46.41 41.45 -26.62
N GLN A 304 -46.94 41.75 -27.81
CA GLN A 304 -47.49 43.01 -28.32
C GLN A 304 -46.51 43.79 -29.22
N SER A 305 -46.56 43.64 -30.55
CA SER A 305 -47.55 44.14 -31.53
C SER A 305 -47.49 45.66 -31.72
N GLU A 306 -46.73 46.08 -32.73
CA GLU A 306 -46.96 47.35 -33.44
C GLU A 306 -47.44 47.00 -34.86
N GLU A 307 -48.68 47.41 -35.11
CA GLU A 307 -49.31 47.44 -36.43
C GLU A 307 -48.86 48.72 -37.15
N LYS A 308 -48.64 48.61 -38.46
CA LYS A 308 -48.15 49.67 -39.36
C LYS A 308 -49.05 50.91 -39.36
N SER A 309 -48.43 52.09 -39.34
CA SER A 309 -48.90 53.32 -40.02
C SER A 309 -47.69 53.88 -40.79
N ASP A 310 -47.76 54.46 -41.99
CA ASP A 310 -48.71 55.38 -42.65
C ASP A 310 -48.41 55.33 -44.19
N PRO A 311 -48.83 56.25 -45.11
CA PRO A 311 -49.59 57.53 -45.04
C PRO A 311 -50.64 57.63 -46.21
N PRO A 312 -51.18 58.79 -46.68
CA PRO A 312 -50.93 60.20 -46.35
C PRO A 312 -52.17 61.10 -46.16
N ALA A 313 -51.88 62.34 -45.75
CA ALA A 313 -52.71 63.55 -45.80
C ALA A 313 -53.16 63.93 -47.25
N PRO A 314 -53.76 65.11 -47.53
CA PRO A 314 -54.43 66.13 -46.71
C PRO A 314 -55.84 66.47 -47.29
N VAL A 315 -56.47 67.58 -46.82
CA VAL A 315 -57.25 68.58 -47.62
C VAL A 315 -58.54 69.04 -46.90
N VAL A 316 -58.59 70.37 -46.71
CA VAL A 316 -59.64 71.31 -46.24
C VAL A 316 -59.99 71.35 -44.75
#